data_AF-A0A7C1A1H5-F1
#
_entry.id   AF-A0A7C1A1H5-F1
#
_cell.length_a   1.000
_cell.length_b   1.000
_cell.length_c   1.000
_cell.angle_alpha   90.00
_cell.angle_beta   90.00
_cell.angle_gamma   90.00
#
_symmetry.space_group_name_H-M   'P 1'
#
loop_
_entity.id
_entity.type
_entity.pdbx_description
1 polymer ?
#
loop_
_entity_poly.entity_id
_entity_poly.type
_entity_poly.pdbx_seq_one_letter_code
_entity_poly.pdbx_strand_id
1 'polypeptide(L)'
;MMLSFKKQRILIFAMLISILLIASSSFALAGADKIIWKSSSFGPATNYSQIHHDKACEAITKASGGRMEVKAFVGGSVVPETKELDAVLEGVLDLCYTCPMYNL
;
A
#
# COMPACT_ATOMS: atom_id res chain seq x y z
N MET A 1 -6.86 -42.10 -21.69
CA MET A 1 -6.20 -43.06 -20.77
C MET A 1 -6.57 -42.66 -19.34
N MET A 2 -7.49 -43.38 -18.67
CA MET A 2 -7.90 -43.05 -17.30
C MET A 2 -6.84 -43.53 -16.30
N LEU A 3 -6.48 -42.69 -15.33
CA LEU A 3 -5.57 -43.09 -14.26
C LEU A 3 -6.25 -44.11 -13.32
N SER A 4 -5.45 -45.00 -12.73
CA SER A 4 -5.90 -45.93 -11.68
C SER A 4 -6.55 -45.19 -10.51
N PHE A 5 -7.59 -45.77 -9.91
CA PHE A 5 -8.28 -45.24 -8.73
C PHE A 5 -7.34 -44.83 -7.58
N LYS A 6 -6.23 -45.55 -7.37
CA LYS A 6 -5.22 -45.17 -6.36
C LYS A 6 -4.52 -43.86 -6.73
N LYS A 7 -4.13 -43.68 -8.00
CA LYS A 7 -3.48 -42.45 -8.48
C LYS A 7 -4.47 -41.27 -8.51
N GLN A 8 -5.73 -41.53 -8.81
CA GLN A 8 -6.80 -40.51 -8.78
C GLN A 8 -7.04 -39.99 -7.36
N ARG A 9 -7.06 -40.87 -6.35
CA ARG A 9 -7.15 -40.47 -4.93
C ARG A 9 -5.95 -39.65 -4.48
N ILE A 10 -4.74 -40.04 -4.87
CA ILE A 10 -3.50 -39.29 -4.55
C ILE A 10 -3.55 -37.89 -5.17
N LEU A 11 -3.97 -37.76 -6.42
CA LEU A 11 -4.10 -36.47 -7.10
C LEU A 11 -5.13 -35.55 -6.44
N ILE A 12 -6.29 -36.08 -6.05
CA ILE A 12 -7.31 -35.31 -5.33
C ILE A 12 -6.76 -34.84 -3.98
N PHE A 13 -6.05 -35.70 -3.26
CA PHE A 13 -5.46 -35.34 -1.97
C PHE A 13 -4.37 -34.27 -2.11
N ALA A 14 -3.51 -34.38 -3.12
CA ALA A 14 -2.51 -33.36 -3.44
C ALA A 14 -3.16 -32.02 -3.82
N MET A 15 -4.24 -32.04 -4.60
CA MET A 15 -4.99 -30.83 -4.97
C MET A 15 -5.63 -30.17 -3.75
N LEU A 16 -6.20 -30.94 -2.82
CA LEU A 16 -6.76 -30.43 -1.57
C LEU A 16 -5.69 -29.79 -0.67
N ILE A 17 -4.50 -30.39 -0.57
CA ILE A 17 -3.38 -29.82 0.18
C ILE A 17 -2.93 -28.50 -0.46
N SER A 18 -2.80 -28.43 -1.79
CA SER A 18 -2.44 -27.20 -2.49
C SER A 18 -3.45 -26.08 -2.27
N ILE A 19 -4.75 -26.39 -2.29
CA ILE A 19 -5.82 -25.42 -1.98
C ILE A 19 -5.71 -24.94 -0.53
N LEU A 20 -5.45 -25.83 0.41
CA LEU A 20 -5.29 -25.50 1.83
C LEU A 20 -4.07 -24.59 2.07
N LEU A 21 -2.96 -24.86 1.37
CA LEU A 21 -1.75 -24.03 1.43
C LEU A 21 -2.00 -22.62 0.89
N ILE A 22 -2.70 -22.47 -0.24
CA ILE A 22 -3.07 -21.16 -0.80
C ILE A 22 -4.01 -20.39 0.14
N ALA A 23 -4.97 -21.08 0.77
CA ALA A 23 -5.87 -20.45 1.73
C ALA A 23 -5.11 -19.92 2.96
N SER A 24 -4.14 -20.68 3.47
CA SER A 24 -3.37 -20.31 4.67
C SER A 24 -2.53 -19.02 4.53
N SER A 25 -2.00 -18.73 3.33
CA SER A 25 -1.26 -17.48 3.09
C SER A 25 -2.11 -16.22 3.25
N SER A 26 -3.42 -16.30 3.00
CA SER A 26 -4.34 -15.17 3.14
C SER A 26 -4.65 -14.84 4.62
N PHE A 27 -4.60 -15.84 5.50
CA PHE A 27 -4.87 -15.64 6.94
C PHE A 27 -3.71 -14.99 7.68
N ALA A 28 -2.47 -15.20 7.25
CA ALA A 28 -1.29 -14.56 7.86
C ALA A 28 -1.27 -13.03 7.67
N LEU A 29 -1.91 -12.50 6.61
CA LEU A 29 -2.05 -11.06 6.40
C LEU A 29 -3.16 -10.42 7.25
N ALA A 30 -4.19 -11.17 7.64
CA ALA A 30 -5.36 -10.64 8.33
C ALA A 30 -5.12 -10.31 9.82
N GLY A 31 -4.09 -10.91 10.43
CA GLY A 31 -3.77 -10.72 11.85
C GLY A 31 -2.70 -9.67 12.16
N ALA A 32 -2.17 -8.99 11.14
CA ALA A 32 -1.14 -7.98 11.34
C ALA A 32 -1.73 -6.57 11.47
N ASP A 33 -1.15 -5.77 12.36
CA ASP A 33 -1.60 -4.40 12.58
C ASP A 33 -1.57 -3.57 11.30
N LYS A 34 -2.59 -2.74 11.13
CA LYS A 34 -2.69 -1.78 10.03
C LYS A 34 -1.66 -0.68 10.22
N ILE A 35 -0.84 -0.44 9.21
CA ILE A 35 0.12 0.66 9.16
C ILE A 35 -0.58 1.84 8.50
N ILE A 36 -0.59 3.01 9.15
CA ILE A 36 -1.16 4.24 8.60
C ILE A 36 -0.04 5.25 8.45
N TRP A 37 0.26 5.64 7.21
CA TRP A 37 1.19 6.71 6.89
C TRP A 37 0.44 7.96 6.45
N LYS A 38 0.87 9.12 6.93
CA LYS A 38 0.41 10.42 6.47
C LYS A 38 1.35 10.93 5.39
N SER A 39 0.79 11.32 4.25
CA SER A 39 1.55 11.90 3.14
C SER A 39 0.93 13.20 2.68
N SER A 40 1.75 14.20 2.40
CA SER A 40 1.31 15.47 1.78
C SER A 40 2.15 15.81 0.56
N SER A 41 1.52 16.51 -0.38
CA SER A 41 2.17 17.11 -1.56
C SER A 41 2.12 18.63 -1.45
N PHE A 42 2.74 19.34 -2.39
CA PHE A 42 2.58 20.78 -2.55
C PHE A 42 1.41 21.11 -3.49
N GLY A 43 0.77 22.25 -3.24
CA GLY A 43 -0.26 22.81 -4.11
C GLY A 43 -1.69 22.30 -3.87
N PRO A 44 -2.67 22.91 -4.56
CA PRO A 44 -4.09 22.60 -4.39
C PRO A 44 -4.47 21.25 -5.02
N ALA A 45 -5.64 20.73 -4.65
CA ALA A 45 -6.21 19.48 -5.17
C ALA A 45 -6.28 19.38 -6.71
N THR A 46 -6.39 20.51 -7.40
CA THR A 46 -6.45 20.59 -8.87
C THR A 46 -5.07 20.57 -9.54
N ASN A 47 -3.99 20.70 -8.78
CA ASN A 47 -2.63 20.66 -9.31
C ASN A 47 -2.31 19.25 -9.81
N TYR A 48 -1.72 19.14 -11.01
CA TYR A 48 -1.29 17.86 -11.57
C TYR A 48 -0.39 17.06 -10.61
N SER A 49 0.52 17.72 -9.90
CA SER A 49 1.39 17.07 -8.91
C SER A 49 0.58 16.44 -7.78
N GLN A 50 -0.38 17.18 -7.22
CA GLN A 50 -1.27 16.68 -6.17
C GLN A 50 -2.10 15.49 -6.65
N ILE A 51 -2.67 15.56 -7.86
CA ILE A 51 -3.46 14.46 -8.44
C ILE A 51 -2.63 13.17 -8.55
N HIS A 52 -1.36 13.27 -8.95
CA HIS A 52 -0.51 12.08 -9.08
C HIS A 52 0.00 11.58 -7.73
N HIS A 53 0.25 12.46 -6.76
CA HIS A 53 0.52 12.09 -5.38
C HIS A 53 -0.64 11.26 -4.79
N ASP A 54 -1.88 11.72 -4.95
CA ASP A 54 -3.05 11.04 -4.41
C ASP A 54 -3.22 9.64 -5.02
N LYS A 55 -3.04 9.54 -6.35
CA LYS A 55 -3.02 8.25 -7.06
C LYS A 55 -1.91 7.32 -6.58
N ALA A 56 -0.72 7.85 -6.29
CA ALA A 56 0.38 7.05 -5.77
C ALA A 56 0.08 6.51 -4.37
N CYS A 57 -0.50 7.33 -3.49
CA CYS A 57 -0.95 6.91 -2.16
C CYS A 57 -2.02 5.80 -2.23
N GLU A 58 -2.99 5.95 -3.13
CA GLU A 58 -4.01 4.93 -3.40
C GLU A 58 -3.38 3.63 -3.93
N ALA A 59 -2.44 3.74 -4.87
CA ALA A 59 -1.77 2.58 -5.47
C ALA A 59 -0.94 1.82 -4.44
N ILE A 60 -0.20 2.50 -3.55
CA ILE A 60 0.54 1.86 -2.44
C ILE A 60 -0.45 1.15 -1.50
N THR A 61 -1.55 1.80 -1.17
CA THR A 61 -2.59 1.21 -0.31
C THR A 61 -3.19 -0.06 -0.92
N LYS A 62 -3.49 -0.03 -2.22
CA LYS A 62 -4.00 -1.20 -2.95
C LYS A 62 -2.96 -2.30 -3.07
N ALA A 63 -1.71 -1.97 -3.37
CA ALA A 63 -0.62 -2.94 -3.54
C ALA A 63 -0.30 -3.68 -2.24
N SER A 64 -0.51 -3.04 -1.09
CA SER A 64 -0.32 -3.67 0.23
C SER A 64 -1.52 -4.52 0.69
N GLY A 65 -2.56 -4.66 -0.14
CA GLY A 65 -3.81 -5.30 0.26
C GLY A 65 -4.54 -4.54 1.37
N GLY A 66 -4.28 -3.23 1.51
CA GLY A 66 -4.84 -2.38 2.56
C GLY A 66 -4.15 -2.47 3.92
N ARG A 67 -3.11 -3.33 4.07
CA ARG A 67 -2.34 -3.43 5.32
C ARG A 67 -1.57 -2.15 5.61
N MET A 68 -1.04 -1.51 4.58
CA MET A 68 -0.42 -0.18 4.65
C MET A 68 -1.36 0.81 3.96
N GLU A 69 -2.01 1.67 4.75
CA GLU A 69 -2.81 2.78 4.26
C GLU A 69 -1.97 4.04 4.21
N VAL A 70 -1.84 4.64 3.03
CA VAL A 70 -1.21 5.97 2.86
C VAL A 70 -2.32 7.01 2.73
N LYS A 71 -2.52 7.80 3.78
CA LYS A 71 -3.48 8.89 3.82
C LYS A 71 -2.88 10.13 3.16
N ALA A 72 -3.41 10.48 1.99
CA ALA A 72 -3.01 11.66 1.25
C ALA A 72 -3.69 12.92 1.80
N PHE A 73 -2.90 13.99 1.95
CA PHE A 73 -3.33 15.32 2.33
C PHE A 73 -2.96 16.31 1.23
N VAL A 74 -3.88 17.25 0.96
CA VAL A 74 -3.65 18.35 0.02
C VAL A 74 -2.57 19.29 0.57
N GLY A 75 -1.77 19.91 -0.31
CA GLY A 75 -0.76 20.87 0.11
C GLY A 75 -1.31 21.99 0.98
N GLY A 76 -0.50 22.42 1.95
CA GLY A 76 -0.89 23.44 2.92
C GLY A 76 -1.83 22.97 4.05
N SER A 77 -2.38 21.75 3.97
CA SER A 77 -3.42 21.30 4.93
C SER A 77 -2.88 20.70 6.23
N VAL A 78 -1.65 20.18 6.23
CA VAL A 78 -0.98 19.62 7.42
C VAL A 78 0.14 20.55 7.90
N VAL A 79 0.95 21.00 6.95
CA VAL A 79 2.03 21.99 7.13
C VAL A 79 1.95 22.99 5.99
N PRO A 80 2.53 24.20 6.12
CA PRO A 80 2.62 25.15 5.01
C PRO A 80 3.21 24.50 3.75
N GLU A 81 2.76 24.95 2.57
CA GLU A 81 3.34 24.48 1.31
C GLU A 81 4.86 24.70 1.33
N THR A 82 5.61 23.81 0.68
CA THR A 82 7.08 23.77 0.65
C THR A 82 7.76 23.22 1.91
N LYS A 83 7.00 23.00 2.99
CA LYS A 83 7.49 22.47 4.28
C LYS A 83 7.24 20.97 4.48
N GLU A 84 6.89 20.26 3.42
CA GLU A 84 6.55 18.84 3.50
C GLU A 84 7.77 17.97 3.86
N LEU A 85 8.97 18.32 3.39
CA LEU A 85 10.20 17.59 3.73
C LEU A 85 10.63 17.85 5.18
N ASP A 86 10.58 19.10 5.64
CA ASP A 86 10.82 19.45 7.04
C ASP A 86 9.87 18.66 7.95
N ALA A 87 8.59 18.58 7.57
CA ALA A 87 7.59 17.80 8.30
C ALA A 87 7.87 16.29 8.32
N VAL A 88 8.50 15.72 7.28
CA VAL A 88 8.98 14.33 7.30
C VAL A 88 10.14 14.17 8.27
N LEU A 89 11.11 15.09 8.26
CA LEU A 89 12.27 15.07 9.16
C LEU A 89 11.86 15.20 10.63
N GLU A 90 10.84 16.01 10.92
CA GLU A 90 10.27 16.20 12.25
C GLU A 90 9.30 15.10 12.68
N GLY A 91 8.99 14.13 11.81
CA GLY A 91 8.06 13.02 12.09
C GLY A 91 6.58 13.43 12.12
N VAL A 92 6.24 14.61 11.59
CA VAL A 92 4.85 15.06 11.41
C VAL A 92 4.18 14.33 10.24
N LEU A 93 4.92 14.12 9.15
CA LEU A 93 4.54 13.30 8.01
C LEU A 93 5.42 12.05 7.94
N ASP A 94 4.90 10.97 7.40
CA ASP A 94 5.67 9.73 7.17
C ASP A 94 6.25 9.69 5.75
N LEU A 95 5.64 10.43 4.83
CA LEU A 95 5.99 10.54 3.41
C LEU A 95 5.68 11.96 2.92
N CYS A 96 6.37 12.43 1.89
CA CYS A 96 5.93 13.60 1.14
C CYS A 96 6.20 13.44 -0.35
N TYR A 97 5.42 14.14 -1.18
CA TYR A 97 5.76 14.39 -2.58
C TYR A 97 6.17 15.85 -2.74
N THR A 98 7.43 16.08 -3.10
CA THR A 98 8.01 17.42 -3.20
C THR A 98 9.02 17.49 -4.35
N CYS A 99 9.54 18.68 -4.63
CA CYS A 99 10.59 18.91 -5.62
C CYS A 99 11.83 19.49 -4.95
N PRO A 100 13.04 19.27 -5.51
CA PRO A 100 14.29 19.72 -4.90
C PRO A 100 14.39 21.25 -4.75
N MET A 101 13.55 22.02 -5.45
CA MET A 101 13.54 23.48 -5.38
C MET A 101 13.18 24.03 -3.99
N TYR A 102 12.36 23.32 -3.21
CA TYR A 102 11.81 23.83 -1.94
C TYR A 102 12.71 23.59 -0.73
N ASN A 103 13.76 22.78 -0.88
CA ASN A 103 14.75 22.53 0.18
C ASN A 103 16.19 22.59 -0.36
N LEU A 104 16.53 23.66 -1.08
CA LEU A 104 17.91 24.08 -1.32
C LEU A 104 18.41 24.93 -0.15
#